data_AF-A0A960SG15-F1
#
_entry.id   AF-A0A960SG15-F1
#
_cell.length_a   1.000
_cell.length_b   1.000
_cell.length_c   1.000
_cell.angle_alpha   90.00
_cell.angle_beta   90.00
_cell.angle_gamma   90.00
#
_symmetry.space_group_name_H-M   'P 1'
#
loop_
_entity.id
_entity.type
_entity.pdbx_description
1 polymer ?
#
loop_
_entity_poly.entity_id
_entity_poly.type
_entity_poly.pdbx_seq_one_letter_code
_entity_poly.pdbx_strand_id
1 'polypeptide(L)'
;QIQPDGSLKYKQQFHHLHRDDYELKSGGDGLTVDVEGRSYITTHVGLQIVDQPGRVHQILDKPQPGWLSNAVFGGPDMNYLYVTITDKVYRRKTSTKGFLPWQDPIKPPKPRL
;
A
#
# COMPACT_ATOMS: atom_id res chain seq x y z
N GLN A 1 17.39 5.10 -8.38
CA GLN A 1 17.51 6.40 -9.10
C GLN A 1 16.84 6.28 -10.46
N ILE A 2 15.94 7.21 -10.80
CA ILE A 2 15.31 7.30 -12.12
C ILE A 2 16.29 8.01 -13.07
N GLN A 3 16.56 7.43 -14.24
CA GLN A 3 17.42 7.99 -15.27
C GLN A 3 16.62 8.91 -16.21
N PRO A 4 17.28 9.77 -17.03
CA PRO A 4 16.59 10.63 -18.00
C PRO A 4 15.72 9.86 -19.02
N ASP A 5 16.05 8.61 -19.31
CA ASP A 5 15.29 7.71 -20.19
C ASP A 5 14.14 6.98 -19.48
N GLY A 6 13.88 7.29 -18.21
CA GLY A 6 12.88 6.63 -17.37
C GLY A 6 13.31 5.28 -16.79
N SER A 7 14.49 4.77 -17.15
CA SER A 7 15.00 3.52 -16.59
C SER A 7 15.37 3.68 -15.11
N LEU A 8 15.37 2.57 -14.37
CA LEU A 8 15.72 2.54 -12.96
C LEU A 8 17.12 1.96 -12.77
N LYS A 9 18.04 2.76 -12.21
CA LYS A 9 19.34 2.29 -11.69
C LYS A 9 19.32 2.16 -10.17
N TYR A 10 20.23 1.34 -9.64
CA TYR A 10 20.41 1.09 -8.20
C TYR A 10 19.10 0.61 -7.54
N LYS A 11 18.48 -0.41 -8.14
CA LYS A 11 17.28 -1.03 -7.59
C LYS A 11 17.65 -1.70 -6.27
N GLN A 12 16.80 -1.51 -5.26
CA GLN A 12 16.93 -2.14 -3.96
C GLN A 12 15.57 -2.71 -3.56
N GLN A 13 15.57 -3.85 -2.89
CA GLN A 13 14.36 -4.34 -2.23
C GLN A 13 13.99 -3.35 -1.12
N PHE A 14 12.78 -2.82 -1.20
CA PHE A 14 12.34 -1.75 -0.29
C PHE A 14 11.49 -2.26 0.88
N HIS A 15 10.77 -3.37 0.69
CA HIS A 15 9.83 -3.90 1.68
C HIS A 15 10.01 -5.41 1.84
N HIS A 16 9.89 -5.90 3.08
CA HIS A 16 9.69 -7.32 3.36
C HIS A 16 8.24 -7.52 3.81
N LEU A 17 7.44 -8.10 2.92
CA LEU A 17 6.04 -8.41 3.21
C LEU A 17 5.95 -9.73 3.99
N HIS A 18 5.04 -9.78 4.95
CA HIS A 18 4.65 -11.02 5.60
C HIS A 18 3.98 -11.95 4.58
N ARG A 19 4.17 -13.24 4.80
CA ARG A 19 3.49 -14.33 4.10
C ARG A 19 2.93 -15.26 5.17
N ASP A 20 1.94 -16.06 4.82
CA ASP A 20 1.54 -17.18 5.69
C ASP A 20 2.58 -18.31 5.62
N ASP A 21 2.43 -19.30 6.49
CA ASP A 21 3.38 -20.41 6.62
C ASP A 21 3.33 -21.40 5.44
N TYR A 22 2.27 -21.36 4.64
CA TYR A 22 2.01 -22.33 3.57
C TYR A 22 2.42 -21.80 2.18
N GLU A 23 2.41 -20.48 2.00
CA GLU A 23 2.70 -19.80 0.75
C GLU A 23 4.18 -19.39 0.63
N LEU A 24 4.77 -19.64 -0.53
CA LEU A 24 6.14 -19.21 -0.81
C LEU A 24 6.25 -17.70 -1.08
N LYS A 25 5.15 -17.07 -1.50
CA LYS A 25 5.07 -15.66 -1.89
C LYS A 25 4.06 -14.92 -1.01
N SER A 26 4.29 -13.64 -0.76
CA SER A 26 3.30 -12.81 -0.04
C SER A 26 2.00 -12.57 -0.82
N GLY A 27 2.05 -12.71 -2.15
CA GLY A 27 0.91 -12.39 -3.03
C GLY A 27 0.66 -10.89 -3.15
N GLY A 28 1.71 -10.07 -3.04
CA GLY A 28 1.63 -8.63 -3.33
C GLY A 28 1.00 -8.36 -4.69
N ASP A 29 -0.10 -7.61 -4.73
CA ASP A 29 -0.83 -7.25 -5.96
C ASP A 29 -0.99 -5.71 -6.06
N GLY A 30 -2.15 -5.16 -5.71
CA GLY A 30 -2.38 -3.72 -5.70
C GLY A 30 -1.67 -2.97 -4.57
N LEU A 31 -1.29 -1.74 -4.87
CA LEU A 31 -0.58 -0.84 -3.96
C LEU A 31 -1.12 0.58 -4.07
N THR A 32 -1.29 1.24 -2.93
CA THR A 32 -1.51 2.70 -2.86
C THR A 32 -0.65 3.31 -1.76
N VAL A 33 -0.49 4.63 -1.78
CA VAL A 33 0.34 5.37 -0.84
C VAL A 33 -0.42 6.54 -0.22
N ASP A 34 -0.08 6.87 1.02
CA ASP A 34 -0.62 8.03 1.70
C ASP A 34 0.37 9.20 1.73
N VAL A 35 -0.11 10.36 2.19
CA VAL A 35 0.72 11.58 2.31
C VAL A 35 1.79 11.49 3.41
N GLU A 36 1.73 10.48 4.28
CA GLU A 36 2.74 10.18 5.28
C GLU A 36 3.84 9.26 4.75
N GLY A 37 3.78 8.86 3.47
CA GLY A 37 4.77 8.00 2.83
C GLY A 37 4.65 6.53 3.21
N ARG A 38 3.48 6.09 3.71
CA ARG A 38 3.19 4.67 3.95
C ARG A 38 2.65 4.02 2.68
N SER A 39 3.05 2.78 2.45
CA SER A 39 2.53 1.92 1.38
C SER A 39 1.46 0.98 1.95
N TYR A 40 0.34 0.85 1.24
CA TYR A 40 -0.75 -0.07 1.54
C TYR A 40 -0.79 -1.13 0.45
N ILE A 41 -0.42 -2.36 0.78
CA ILE A 41 -0.15 -3.41 -0.20
C ILE A 41 -1.09 -4.59 0.05
N THR A 42 -1.84 -5.00 -0.97
CA THR A 42 -2.73 -6.16 -0.86
C THR A 42 -1.93 -7.45 -0.94
N THR A 43 -2.22 -8.42 -0.06
CA THR A 43 -1.46 -9.67 0.06
C THR A 43 -2.37 -10.85 0.43
N HIS A 44 -1.85 -12.08 0.41
CA HIS A 44 -2.57 -13.28 0.87
C HIS A 44 -3.07 -13.14 2.31
N VAL A 45 -2.26 -12.53 3.19
CA VAL A 45 -2.56 -12.40 4.63
C VAL A 45 -3.40 -11.17 4.99
N GLY A 46 -3.71 -10.29 4.03
CA GLY A 46 -4.48 -9.07 4.28
C GLY A 46 -3.86 -7.84 3.61
N LEU A 47 -4.27 -6.65 4.04
CA LEU A 47 -3.68 -5.40 3.58
C LEU A 47 -2.52 -5.02 4.52
N GLN A 48 -1.28 -5.12 4.03
CA GLN A 48 -0.10 -4.80 4.80
C GLN A 48 0.24 -3.31 4.64
N ILE A 49 0.38 -2.62 5.77
CA ILE A 49 0.77 -1.22 5.83
C ILE A 49 2.25 -1.15 6.19
N VAL A 50 3.02 -0.58 5.27
CA VAL A 50 4.48 -0.49 5.34
C VAL A 50 4.89 0.95 5.59
N ASP A 51 5.69 1.18 6.62
CA ASP A 51 6.23 2.50 6.94
C ASP A 51 7.37 2.92 5.98
N GLN A 52 7.78 4.19 6.06
CA GLN A 52 8.83 4.75 5.21
C GLN A 52 10.18 3.98 5.29
N PRO A 53 10.61 3.49 6.46
CA PRO A 53 11.78 2.61 6.55
C PRO A 53 11.63 1.24 5.88
N GLY A 54 10.41 0.82 5.52
CA GLY A 54 10.14 -0.42 4.82
C GLY A 54 9.65 -1.57 5.71
N ARG A 55 9.27 -1.29 6.97
CA ARG A 55 8.74 -2.28 7.91
C ARG A 55 7.23 -2.36 7.80
N VAL A 56 6.69 -3.59 7.76
CA VAL A 56 5.26 -3.81 7.94
C VAL A 56 4.91 -3.50 9.40
N HIS A 57 4.21 -2.40 9.64
CA HIS A 57 3.84 -1.99 10.98
C HIS A 57 2.41 -2.42 11.36
N GLN A 58 1.59 -2.80 10.37
CA GLN A 58 0.24 -3.30 10.59
C GLN A 58 -0.22 -4.17 9.41
N ILE A 59 -1.04 -5.17 9.71
CA ILE A 59 -1.80 -5.94 8.72
C ILE A 59 -3.27 -5.78 9.06
N LEU A 60 -4.07 -5.31 8.11
CA LEU A 60 -5.52 -5.26 8.24
C LEU A 60 -6.14 -6.53 7.66
N ASP A 61 -6.98 -7.19 8.46
CA ASP A 61 -7.71 -8.36 8.02
C ASP A 61 -8.62 -8.04 6.83
N LYS A 62 -8.85 -9.07 6.00
CA LYS A 62 -9.78 -8.98 4.90
C LYS A 62 -11.21 -8.87 5.45
N PRO A 63 -12.05 -7.92 4.97
CA PRO A 63 -13.46 -7.84 5.36
C PRO A 63 -14.31 -9.03 4.85
N GLN A 64 -13.79 -9.84 3.93
CA GLN A 64 -14.36 -11.15 3.57
C GLN A 64 -13.26 -12.12 3.10
N PRO A 65 -13.48 -13.44 3.13
CA PRO A 65 -12.61 -14.40 2.47
C PRO A 65 -12.50 -14.12 0.96
N GLY A 66 -11.31 -14.29 0.39
CA GLY A 66 -11.09 -14.12 -1.05
C GLY A 66 -9.75 -13.46 -1.41
N TRP A 67 -9.56 -13.26 -2.72
CA TRP A 67 -8.41 -12.54 -3.27
C TRP A 67 -8.61 -11.04 -3.10
N LEU A 68 -7.72 -10.42 -2.32
CA LEU A 68 -7.66 -8.97 -2.13
C LEU A 68 -6.79 -8.41 -3.26
N SER A 69 -7.41 -7.93 -4.34
CA SER A 69 -6.70 -7.60 -5.58
C SER A 69 -6.17 -6.18 -5.61
N ASN A 70 -6.87 -5.22 -5.00
CA ASN A 70 -6.49 -3.82 -5.13
C ASN A 70 -6.90 -2.98 -3.91
N ALA A 71 -6.21 -1.85 -3.76
CA ALA A 71 -6.45 -0.85 -2.74
C ALA A 71 -6.21 0.55 -3.31
N VAL A 72 -7.05 1.51 -2.96
CA VAL A 72 -6.88 2.91 -3.37
C VAL A 72 -7.51 3.85 -2.36
N PHE A 73 -6.90 5.01 -2.15
CA PHE A 73 -7.56 6.09 -1.43
C PHE A 73 -8.53 6.85 -2.32
N GLY A 74 -9.62 7.34 -1.74
CA GLY A 74 -10.64 8.10 -2.47
C GLY A 74 -11.58 8.87 -1.55
N GLY A 75 -12.71 9.29 -2.13
CA GLY A 75 -13.63 10.24 -1.50
C GLY A 75 -13.19 11.69 -1.65
N PRO A 76 -14.06 12.68 -1.34
CA PRO A 76 -13.78 14.10 -1.58
C PRO A 76 -12.50 14.61 -0.89
N ASP A 77 -12.19 14.06 0.29
CA ASP A 77 -11.03 14.46 1.09
C ASP A 77 -9.85 13.48 1.00
N MET A 78 -9.91 12.49 0.11
CA MET A 78 -8.94 11.39 -0.02
C MET A 78 -8.72 10.58 1.29
N ASN A 79 -9.69 10.58 2.20
CA ASN A 79 -9.61 9.95 3.52
C ASN A 79 -10.36 8.62 3.64
N TYR A 80 -10.86 8.06 2.54
CA TYR A 80 -11.39 6.69 2.50
C TYR A 80 -10.42 5.77 1.79
N LEU A 81 -10.09 4.65 2.44
CA LEU A 81 -9.36 3.55 1.83
C LEU A 81 -10.37 2.54 1.29
N TYR A 82 -10.35 2.36 -0.02
CA TYR A 82 -11.15 1.37 -0.74
C TYR A 82 -10.31 0.14 -1.00
N VAL A 83 -10.94 -1.03 -0.98
CA VAL A 83 -10.33 -2.30 -1.39
C VAL A 83 -11.30 -3.13 -2.22
N THR A 84 -10.76 -3.92 -3.15
CA THR A 84 -11.52 -4.88 -3.96
C THR A 84 -11.24 -6.30 -3.49
N ILE A 85 -12.29 -7.07 -3.22
CA ILE A 85 -12.17 -8.48 -2.85
C ILE A 85 -13.19 -9.28 -3.63
N THR A 86 -12.70 -10.15 -4.52
CA THR A 86 -13.51 -11.02 -5.36
C THR A 86 -14.62 -10.25 -6.10
N ASP A 87 -15.82 -10.19 -5.52
CA ASP A 87 -17.07 -9.68 -6.08
C ASP A 87 -17.52 -8.34 -5.49
N LYS A 88 -16.78 -7.79 -4.51
CA LYS A 88 -17.21 -6.61 -3.73
C LYS A 88 -16.12 -5.55 -3.59
N VAL A 89 -16.58 -4.32 -3.37
CA VAL A 89 -15.76 -3.17 -2.98
C VAL A 89 -16.11 -2.79 -1.55
N TYR A 90 -15.09 -2.72 -0.69
CA TYR A 90 -15.21 -2.25 0.68
C TYR A 90 -14.52 -0.90 0.85
N ARG A 91 -14.93 -0.12 1.84
CA ARG A 91 -14.23 1.10 2.22
C ARG A 91 -14.14 1.29 3.72
N ARG A 92 -13.08 1.94 4.18
CA ARG A 92 -12.88 2.36 5.57
C ARG A 92 -12.44 3.82 5.61
N LYS A 93 -13.00 4.60 6.52
CA LYS A 93 -12.51 5.96 6.79
C LYS A 93 -11.18 5.87 7.54
N THR A 94 -10.20 6.68 7.12
CA THR A 94 -8.84 6.70 7.67
C THR A 94 -8.54 8.06 8.29
N SER A 95 -7.54 8.10 9.18
CA SER A 95 -7.03 9.34 9.78
C SER A 95 -6.00 10.06 8.89
N THR A 96 -5.56 9.40 7.81
CA THR A 96 -4.61 9.93 6.82
C THR A 96 -5.34 10.31 5.53
N LYS A 97 -4.59 10.84 4.57
CA LYS A 97 -5.06 11.09 3.21
C LYS A 97 -4.21 10.33 2.21
N GLY A 98 -4.84 9.80 1.18
CA GLY A 98 -4.14 9.26 0.03
C GLY A 98 -3.38 10.32 -0.74
N PHE A 99 -2.26 9.93 -1.33
CA PHE A 99 -1.59 10.75 -2.34
C PHE A 99 -2.14 10.42 -3.73
N LEU A 100 -2.32 11.45 -4.56
CA LEU A 100 -2.77 11.29 -5.94
C LEU A 100 -1.55 11.25 -6.87
N PRO A 101 -1.33 10.18 -7.64
CA PRO A 101 -0.07 9.97 -8.37
C PRO A 101 0.16 10.97 -9.52
N TRP A 102 -0.86 11.71 -9.95
CA TRP A 102 -0.77 12.76 -10.97
C TRP A 102 -0.58 14.17 -10.39
N GLN A 103 -0.52 14.32 -9.06
CA GLN A 103 -0.18 15.58 -8.42
C GLN A 103 1.33 15.77 -8.34
N ASP A 104 1.75 17.01 -8.07
CA ASP A 104 3.15 17.32 -7.83
C ASP A 104 3.72 16.44 -6.71
N PRO A 105 4.96 15.94 -6.87
CA PRO A 105 5.60 15.13 -5.84
C PRO A 105 5.68 15.90 -4.52
N ILE A 106 5.17 15.29 -3.45
CA ILE A 106 5.34 15.80 -2.10
C ILE A 106 6.49 15.11 -1.40
N LYS A 107 7.18 15.83 -0.51
CA LYS A 107 8.14 15.23 0.42
C LYS A 107 7.37 14.74 1.66
N PRO A 108 7.34 13.43 1.95
CA PRO A 108 6.70 12.94 3.17
C PRO A 108 7.35 13.54 4.43
N PRO A 109 6.60 13.63 5.54
CA PRO A 109 7.17 13.98 6.84
C PRO A 109 8.34 13.06 7.20
N LYS A 110 9.28 13.54 8.02
CA LYS A 110 10.38 12.71 8.51
C LYS A 110 9.83 11.49 9.26
N PRO A 111 10.34 10.26 9.02
CA PRO A 111 9.92 9.07 9.76
C PRO A 111 10.02 9.29 11.27
N ARG A 112 8.99 8.89 12.01
CA ARG A 112 8.99 8.86 13.48
C ARG A 112 9.39 7.44 13.88
N LEU A 113 10.55 7.30 14.51
CA LEU A 113 11.06 6.04 15.07
C LEU A 113 10.47 5.81 16.47
#